data_AF-A0AA95H4A7-F1
#
_entry.id   AF-A0AA95H4A7-F1
#
_cell.length_a   1.000
_cell.length_b   1.000
_cell.length_c   1.000
_cell.angle_alpha   90.00
_cell.angle_beta   90.00
_cell.angle_gamma   90.00
#
_symmetry.space_group_name_H-M   'P 1'
#
loop_
_entity.id
_entity.type
_entity.pdbx_description
1 polymer ?
#
loop_
_entity_poly.entity_id
_entity_poly.type
_entity_poly.pdbx_seq_one_letter_code
_entity_poly.pdbx_strand_id
1 'polypeptide(L)'
;MNILVKIFGLAIGLGAGALANKTLEGLWEKQTGKPAPKDSTNLNDSLPGVLVFAVVSAAVAAVVHVLTQRGTKSALVRMKKSADEV
;
A
#
# COMPACT_ATOMS: atom_id res chain seq x y z
N MET A 1 -24.64 3.68 3.65
CA MET A 1 -23.75 3.42 2.48
C MET A 1 -24.13 2.08 1.87
N ASN A 2 -24.39 2.05 0.55
CA ASN A 2 -24.82 0.84 -0.18
C ASN A 2 -23.83 -0.33 -0.06
N ILE A 3 -24.37 -1.55 0.14
CA ILE A 3 -23.59 -2.80 0.23
C ILE A 3 -22.73 -3.02 -1.03
N LEU A 4 -23.23 -2.62 -2.21
CA LEU A 4 -22.53 -2.75 -3.48
C LEU A 4 -21.21 -1.97 -3.47
N VAL A 5 -21.20 -0.74 -2.97
CA VAL A 5 -19.98 0.09 -2.87
C VAL A 5 -18.95 -0.58 -1.96
N LYS A 6 -19.41 -1.23 -0.87
CA LYS A 6 -18.50 -1.98 0.02
C LYS A 6 -17.87 -3.19 -0.68
N ILE A 7 -18.66 -3.96 -1.44
CA ILE A 7 -18.14 -5.14 -2.16
C ILE A 7 -17.19 -4.73 -3.27
N PHE A 8 -17.53 -3.70 -4.06
CA PHE A 8 -16.62 -3.17 -5.07
C PHE A 8 -15.34 -2.61 -4.45
N GLY A 9 -15.44 -1.85 -3.36
CA GLY A 9 -14.28 -1.34 -2.63
C GLY A 9 -13.39 -2.47 -2.10
N LEU A 10 -13.99 -3.54 -1.56
CA LEU A 10 -13.27 -4.73 -1.13
C LEU A 10 -12.56 -5.43 -2.30
N ALA A 11 -13.27 -5.68 -3.40
CA ALA A 11 -12.72 -6.35 -4.58
C ALA A 11 -11.55 -5.57 -5.21
N ILE A 12 -11.70 -4.25 -5.34
CA ILE A 12 -10.64 -3.36 -5.83
C ILE A 12 -9.46 -3.35 -4.85
N GLY A 13 -9.72 -3.28 -3.54
CA GLY A 13 -8.67 -3.30 -2.52
C GLY A 13 -7.85 -4.60 -2.53
N LEU A 14 -8.51 -5.75 -2.63
CA LEU A 14 -7.86 -7.05 -2.74
C LEU A 14 -7.04 -7.17 -4.03
N GLY A 15 -7.59 -6.72 -5.17
CA GLY A 15 -6.89 -6.72 -6.45
C GLY A 15 -5.66 -5.81 -6.44
N ALA A 16 -5.79 -4.61 -5.90
CA ALA A 16 -4.69 -3.66 -5.75
C ALA A 16 -3.58 -4.22 -4.84
N GLY A 17 -3.95 -4.84 -3.72
CA GLY A 17 -3.00 -5.50 -2.82
C GLY A 17 -2.22 -6.63 -3.49
N ALA A 18 -2.91 -7.49 -4.26
CA ALA A 18 -2.27 -8.58 -4.99
C ALA A 18 -1.28 -8.06 -6.06
N LEU A 19 -1.67 -7.03 -6.82
CA LEU A 19 -0.79 -6.41 -7.82
C LEU A 19 0.42 -5.71 -7.18
N ALA A 20 0.21 -5.02 -6.06
CA ALA A 20 1.29 -4.37 -5.31
C ALA A 20 2.31 -5.40 -4.82
N ASN A 21 1.85 -6.51 -4.22
CA ASN A 21 2.72 -7.58 -3.76
C ASN A 21 3.54 -8.19 -4.91
N LYS A 22 2.92 -8.51 -6.05
CA LYS A 22 3.63 -9.06 -7.20
C LYS A 22 4.69 -8.11 -7.75
N THR A 23 4.37 -6.81 -7.79
CA THR A 23 5.30 -5.77 -8.24
C THR A 23 6.49 -5.64 -7.28
N LEU A 24 6.21 -5.65 -5.97
CA LEU A 24 7.25 -5.57 -4.94
C LEU A 24 8.17 -6.80 -4.98
N GLU A 25 7.61 -8.00 -5.11
CA GLU A 25 8.38 -9.25 -5.23
C GLU A 25 9.31 -9.22 -6.45
N GLY A 26 8.79 -8.85 -7.63
CA GLY A 26 9.61 -8.79 -8.83
C GLY A 26 10.68 -7.70 -8.78
N LEU A 27 10.37 -6.54 -8.19
CA LEU A 27 11.37 -5.47 -8.03
C LEU A 27 12.46 -5.88 -7.03
N TRP A 28 12.09 -6.58 -5.97
CA TRP A 28 13.03 -7.05 -4.96
C TRP A 28 13.97 -8.12 -5.52
N GLU A 29 13.44 -9.12 -6.21
CA GLU A 29 14.23 -10.17 -6.85
C GLU A 29 15.17 -9.58 -7.91
N LYS A 30 14.70 -8.61 -8.70
CA LYS A 30 15.52 -7.91 -9.70
C LYS A 30 16.68 -7.12 -9.08
N GLN A 31 16.47 -6.46 -7.94
CA GLN A 31 17.49 -5.60 -7.32
C GLN A 31 18.45 -6.37 -6.41
N THR A 32 17.95 -7.37 -5.69
CA THR A 32 18.74 -8.09 -4.67
C THR A 32 19.23 -9.45 -5.15
N GLY A 33 18.71 -9.96 -6.27
CA GLY A 33 18.98 -11.31 -6.77
C GLY A 33 18.45 -12.43 -5.88
N LYS A 34 17.62 -12.08 -4.87
CA LYS A 34 17.07 -13.00 -3.87
C LYS A 34 15.56 -12.83 -3.77
N PRO A 35 14.81 -13.89 -3.43
CA PRO A 35 13.37 -13.78 -3.20
C PRO A 35 13.08 -12.78 -2.08
N ALA A 36 11.99 -12.02 -2.23
CA ALA A 36 11.54 -11.09 -1.20
C ALA A 36 11.32 -11.81 0.14
N PRO A 37 11.71 -11.23 1.29
CA PRO A 37 11.51 -11.85 2.59
C PRO A 37 10.00 -11.96 2.86
N LYS A 38 9.44 -13.16 2.70
CA LYS A 38 8.02 -13.44 2.97
C LYS A 38 7.76 -13.81 4.42
N ASP A 39 8.80 -14.15 5.16
CA ASP A 39 8.72 -14.65 6.52
C ASP A 39 9.39 -13.68 7.49
N SER A 40 8.57 -12.97 8.27
CA SER A 40 9.05 -12.07 9.34
C SER A 40 9.60 -12.82 10.56
N THR A 41 9.45 -14.14 10.60
CA THR A 41 9.71 -14.99 11.77
C THR A 41 11.04 -15.76 11.69
N ASN A 42 11.63 -15.88 10.50
CA ASN A 42 12.93 -16.50 10.28
C ASN A 42 14.05 -15.46 10.41
N LEU A 43 14.39 -15.11 11.65
CA LEU A 43 15.45 -14.13 11.96
C LEU A 43 16.87 -14.70 11.85
N ASN A 44 17.03 -16.02 11.67
CA ASN A 44 18.33 -16.68 11.75
C ASN A 44 19.27 -16.42 10.55
N ASP A 45 18.77 -15.88 9.43
CA ASP A 45 19.58 -15.72 8.20
C ASP A 45 19.69 -14.28 7.65
N SER A 46 18.96 -13.28 8.18
CA SER A 46 18.82 -11.99 7.46
C SER A 46 18.56 -10.75 8.32
N LEU A 47 19.20 -10.60 9.48
CA LEU A 47 19.10 -9.39 10.30
C LEU A 47 19.31 -8.07 9.51
N PRO A 48 20.33 -7.95 8.62
CA PRO A 48 20.51 -6.73 7.82
C PRO A 48 19.44 -6.56 6.73
N GLY A 49 19.02 -7.64 6.10
CA GLY A 49 18.03 -7.61 5.01
C GLY A 49 16.63 -7.24 5.50
N VAL A 50 16.25 -7.73 6.68
CA VAL A 50 14.98 -7.38 7.34
C VAL A 50 14.96 -5.90 7.73
N LEU A 51 16.07 -5.36 8.25
CA LEU A 51 16.17 -3.94 8.61
C LEU A 51 16.03 -3.03 7.38
N VAL A 52 16.72 -3.34 6.28
CA VAL A 52 16.60 -2.56 5.04
C VAL A 52 15.18 -2.66 4.46
N PHE A 53 14.59 -3.85 4.43
CA PHE A 53 13.21 -4.04 3.99
C PHE A 53 12.22 -3.25 4.84
N ALA A 54 12.38 -3.26 6.17
CA ALA A 54 11.53 -2.53 7.09
C ALA A 54 11.62 -1.01 6.89
N VAL A 55 12.85 -0.46 6.75
CA VAL A 55 13.05 0.97 6.52
C VAL A 55 12.46 1.41 5.18
N VAL A 56 12.69 0.65 4.10
CA VAL A 56 12.14 0.97 2.78
C VAL A 56 10.61 0.87 2.80
N SER A 57 10.06 -0.17 3.41
CA SER A 57 8.60 -0.34 3.55
C SER A 57 7.98 0.79 4.37
N ALA A 58 8.62 1.22 5.45
CA ALA A 58 8.17 2.35 6.26
C ALA A 58 8.21 3.67 5.48
N ALA A 59 9.24 3.90 4.67
CA ALA A 59 9.34 5.08 3.82
C ALA A 59 8.20 5.11 2.78
N VAL A 60 7.95 3.99 2.10
CA VAL A 60 6.83 3.87 1.15
C VAL A 60 5.49 4.10 1.85
N ALA A 61 5.28 3.48 3.01
CA ALA A 61 4.06 3.64 3.80
C ALA A 61 3.83 5.10 4.21
N ALA A 62 4.89 5.83 4.60
CA ALA A 62 4.80 7.24 4.93
C ALA A 62 4.39 8.10 3.72
N VAL A 63 4.96 7.83 2.53
CA VAL A 63 4.57 8.52 1.29
C VAL A 63 3.11 8.25 0.96
N VAL A 64 2.69 6.98 0.98
CA VAL A 64 1.29 6.61 0.75
C VAL A 64 0.38 7.31 1.76
N HIS A 65 0.75 7.34 3.04
CA HIS A 65 -0.03 8.00 4.10
C HIS A 65 -0.23 9.49 3.80
N VAL A 66 0.83 10.21 3.47
CA VAL A 66 0.75 11.64 3.14
C VAL A 66 -0.11 11.89 1.90
N LEU A 67 0.08 11.08 0.85
CA LEU A 67 -0.71 11.17 -0.38
C LEU A 67 -2.19 10.87 -0.13
N THR A 68 -2.49 9.84 0.65
CA THR A 68 -3.86 9.51 1.05
C THR A 68 -4.47 10.63 1.88
N GLN A 69 -3.76 11.18 2.87
CA GLN A 69 -4.30 12.30 3.65
C GLN A 69 -4.57 13.54 2.80
N ARG A 70 -3.65 13.89 1.88
CA ARG A 70 -3.84 15.04 0.98
C ARG A 70 -4.94 14.81 -0.06
N GLY A 71 -4.99 13.61 -0.62
CA GLY A 71 -6.00 13.19 -1.59
C GLY A 71 -7.40 13.15 -0.98
N THR A 72 -7.54 12.53 0.20
CA THR A 72 -8.80 12.49 0.95
C THR A 72 -9.25 13.89 1.35
N LYS A 73 -8.36 14.77 1.81
CA LYS A 73 -8.72 16.17 2.09
C LYS A 73 -9.24 16.89 0.85
N SER A 74 -8.57 16.73 -0.29
CA SER A 74 -8.99 17.36 -1.55
C SER A 74 -10.32 16.79 -2.07
N ALA A 75 -10.52 15.48 -1.95
CA ALA A 75 -11.76 14.82 -2.33
C ALA A 75 -12.92 15.24 -1.42
N LEU A 76 -12.70 15.31 -0.10
CA LEU A 76 -13.69 15.79 0.86
C LEU A 76 -14.08 17.26 0.61
N VAL A 77 -13.11 18.13 0.29
CA VAL A 77 -13.39 19.54 -0.07
C VAL A 77 -14.22 19.61 -1.37
N ARG A 78 -13.89 18.78 -2.36
CA ARG A 78 -14.61 18.74 -3.64
C ARG A 78 -16.03 18.17 -3.48
N MET A 79 -16.20 17.13 -2.67
CA MET A 79 -17.52 16.57 -2.33
C MET A 79 -18.36 17.55 -1.49
N LYS A 80 -17.75 18.26 -0.53
CA LYS A 80 -18.45 19.27 0.26
C LYS A 80 -18.91 20.44 -0.61
N LYS A 81 -18.08 20.88 -1.58
CA LYS A 81 -18.46 21.94 -2.53
C LYS A 81 -19.63 21.50 -3.43
N SER A 82 -19.62 20.27 -3.94
CA SER A 82 -20.72 19.74 -4.76
C SER A 82 -21.99 19.42 -3.96
N ALA A 83 -21.89 19.25 -2.63
CA ALA A 83 -23.04 19.06 -1.75
C ALA A 83 -23.71 20.38 -1.30
N ASP A 84 -23.01 21.51 -1.43
CA ASP A 84 -23.51 22.86 -1.09
C ASP A 84 -24.14 23.56 -2.32
N GLU A 85 -23.98 22.97 -3.52
CA GLU A 85 -24.49 23.48 -4.80
C GLU A 85 -25.74 22.73 -5.29
N VAL A 86 -26.27 21.78 -4.48
CA VAL A 86 -27.49 20.99 -4.76
C VAL A 86 -28.56 21.15 -3.70
#